data_AF-A0A834I901-F1
#
_entry.id   AF-A0A834I901-F1
#
_cell.length_a   1.000
_cell.length_b   1.000
_cell.length_c   1.000
_cell.angle_alpha   90.00
_cell.angle_beta   90.00
_cell.angle_gamma   90.00
#
_symmetry.space_group_name_H-M   'P 1'
#
loop_
_entity.id
_entity.type
_entity.pdbx_description
1 polymer ?
#
loop_
_entity_poly.entity_id
_entity_poly.type
_entity_poly.pdbx_seq_one_letter_code
_entity_poly.pdbx_strand_id
1 'polypeptide(L)'
;MILICTIRSTHKSKTIPVIVRLTDINDNSPQFVGTPYETSISELTPIGTTIFQNINAKDKDAGINGQVEYSIIKGSEIPSDEGMGRQRIHSEDGYGYFSINYPHQGQVTVNKTLDFEKTQRYFLTILAT
;
A
#
# COMPACT_ATOMS: atom_id res chain seq x y z
N MET A 1 26.22 -3.12 -74.58
CA MET A 1 25.23 -2.03 -74.56
C MET A 1 24.50 -2.10 -73.23
N ILE A 2 24.73 -1.15 -72.32
CA ILE A 2 24.06 -1.08 -71.00
C ILE A 2 22.82 -0.21 -71.18
N LEU A 3 21.62 -0.76 -70.97
CA LEU A 3 20.39 0.02 -70.96
C LEU A 3 20.15 0.56 -69.54
N ILE A 4 20.29 1.87 -69.35
CA ILE A 4 19.88 2.55 -68.13
C ILE A 4 18.34 2.67 -68.18
N CYS A 5 17.64 1.92 -67.33
CA CYS A 5 16.20 2.10 -67.16
C CYS A 5 15.95 3.26 -66.19
N THR A 6 15.56 4.43 -66.73
CA THR A 6 15.12 5.55 -65.91
C THR A 6 13.65 5.35 -65.54
N ILE A 7 13.37 4.71 -64.40
CA ILE A 7 12.00 4.64 -63.87
C ILE A 7 11.64 6.01 -63.29
N ARG A 8 10.84 6.81 -64.00
CA ARG A 8 10.20 8.01 -63.43
C ARG A 8 8.97 7.58 -62.62
N SER A 9 9.14 7.36 -61.32
CA SER A 9 8.02 7.14 -60.40
C SER A 9 7.27 8.46 -60.19
N THR A 10 6.01 8.54 -60.63
CA THR A 10 5.13 9.71 -60.47
C THR A 10 4.13 9.56 -59.31
N HIS A 11 4.26 8.53 -58.47
CA HIS A 11 3.36 8.35 -57.34
C HIS A 11 3.72 9.34 -56.23
N LYS A 12 2.93 10.41 -56.09
CA LYS A 12 2.87 11.21 -54.86
C LYS A 12 2.39 10.28 -53.73
N SER A 13 3.29 9.78 -52.90
CA SER A 13 2.93 9.09 -51.66
C SER A 13 2.72 10.11 -50.55
N LYS A 14 1.71 9.90 -49.70
CA LYS A 14 1.45 10.69 -48.52
C LYS A 14 1.32 9.73 -47.34
N THR A 15 2.17 9.89 -46.35
CA THR A 15 2.14 9.09 -45.12
C THR A 15 1.61 9.97 -43.99
N ILE A 16 0.77 9.41 -43.13
CA ILE A 16 0.35 10.03 -41.87
C ILE A 16 0.81 9.15 -40.70
N PRO A 17 1.28 9.74 -39.59
CA PRO A 17 1.59 8.97 -38.39
C PRO A 17 0.28 8.52 -37.74
N VAL A 18 0.22 7.23 -37.37
CA VAL A 18 -0.85 6.66 -36.55
C VAL A 18 -0.26 6.35 -35.19
N ILE A 19 -0.90 6.84 -34.12
CA ILE A 19 -0.49 6.56 -32.75
C ILE A 19 -1.49 5.57 -32.16
N VAL A 20 -0.99 4.41 -31.75
CA VAL A 20 -1.74 3.45 -30.94
C VAL A 20 -1.32 3.64 -29.49
N ARG A 21 -2.27 3.90 -28.61
CA ARG A 21 -2.05 4.00 -27.16
C ARG A 21 -2.59 2.74 -26.51
N LEU A 22 -1.79 2.13 -25.64
CA LEU A 22 -2.25 1.04 -24.79
C LEU A 22 -2.93 1.61 -23.56
N THR A 23 -4.00 0.96 -23.12
CA THR A 23 -4.67 1.24 -21.85
C THR A 23 -4.31 0.16 -20.85
N ASP A 24 -4.19 0.57 -19.61
CA ASP A 24 -3.88 -0.28 -18.48
C ASP A 24 -5.12 -1.05 -17.98
N ILE A 25 -4.89 -2.24 -17.42
CA ILE A 25 -5.91 -3.04 -16.71
C ILE A 25 -5.45 -3.11 -15.26
N ASN A 26 -6.38 -3.02 -14.31
CA ASN A 26 -6.08 -3.21 -12.89
C ASN A 26 -5.85 -4.71 -12.61
N ASP A 27 -4.60 -5.18 -12.78
CA ASP A 27 -4.20 -6.58 -12.65
C ASP A 27 -3.05 -6.81 -11.65
N ASN A 28 -2.52 -5.74 -11.07
CA ASN A 28 -1.60 -5.80 -9.95
C ASN A 28 -2.36 -5.57 -8.63
N SER A 29 -1.70 -5.89 -7.53
CA SER A 29 -2.26 -5.63 -6.20
C SER A 29 -1.25 -4.81 -5.40
N PRO A 30 -1.73 -3.93 -4.49
CA PRO A 30 -0.84 -3.10 -3.70
C PRO A 30 0.15 -3.93 -2.86
N GLN A 31 1.42 -3.53 -2.88
CA GLN A 31 2.49 -4.18 -2.11
C GLN A 31 3.07 -3.21 -1.08
N PHE A 32 3.00 -3.56 0.21
CA PHE A 32 3.60 -2.77 1.29
C PHE A 32 5.12 -2.68 1.16
N VAL A 33 5.67 -1.52 1.51
CA VAL A 33 7.09 -1.19 1.42
C VAL A 33 7.62 -0.77 2.78
N GLY A 34 8.80 -1.28 3.16
CA GLY A 34 9.41 -0.94 4.46
C GLY A 34 8.84 -1.75 5.62
N THR A 35 8.37 -2.96 5.35
CA THR A 35 7.94 -3.93 6.36
C THR A 35 9.14 -4.58 7.06
N PRO A 36 9.03 -4.98 8.34
CA PRO A 36 7.85 -4.88 9.20
C PRO A 36 7.64 -3.46 9.75
N TYR A 37 6.38 -3.09 10.02
CA TYR A 37 6.05 -1.86 10.72
C TYR A 37 5.92 -2.13 12.21
N GLU A 38 6.88 -1.63 12.98
CA GLU A 38 6.88 -1.77 14.45
C GLU A 38 7.26 -0.44 15.10
N THR A 39 6.62 -0.14 16.23
CA THR A 39 6.93 1.03 17.04
C THR A 39 6.55 0.77 18.50
N SER A 40 7.17 1.51 19.41
CA SER A 40 6.88 1.46 20.84
C SER A 40 6.41 2.83 21.29
N ILE A 41 5.28 2.87 21.98
CA ILE A 41 4.66 4.09 22.51
C ILE A 41 4.36 3.92 23.99
N SER A 42 4.23 5.04 24.71
CA SER A 42 3.84 5.02 26.12
C SER A 42 2.34 4.81 26.23
N GLU A 43 1.88 4.16 27.30
CA GLU A 43 0.45 4.15 27.63
C GLU A 43 -0.13 5.56 27.87
N LEU A 44 0.75 6.51 28.24
CA LEU A 44 0.43 7.91 28.42
C LEU A 44 0.32 8.69 27.09
N THR A 45 0.50 8.02 25.94
CA THR A 45 0.39 8.65 24.63
C THR A 45 -1.02 9.21 24.43
N PRO A 46 -1.16 10.53 24.19
CA PRO A 46 -2.48 11.15 24.01
C PRO A 46 -3.21 10.62 22.78
N ILE A 47 -4.55 10.53 22.89
CA ILE A 47 -5.44 10.30 21.75
C ILE A 47 -5.19 11.39 20.68
N GLY A 48 -5.17 10.98 19.41
CA GLY A 48 -4.84 11.80 18.25
C GLY A 48 -3.36 11.81 17.90
N THR A 49 -2.49 11.25 18.74
CA THR A 49 -1.05 11.17 18.44
C THR A 49 -0.81 10.26 17.23
N THR A 50 -0.04 10.76 16.27
CA THR A 50 0.42 9.98 15.12
C THR A 50 1.59 9.10 15.51
N ILE A 51 1.45 7.79 15.29
CA ILE A 51 2.47 6.79 15.62
C ILE A 51 3.20 6.26 14.37
N PHE A 52 2.55 6.34 13.21
CA PHE A 52 3.18 6.14 11.91
C PHE A 52 2.82 7.29 11.00
N GLN A 53 3.82 7.97 10.44
CA GLN A 53 3.59 9.07 9.49
C GLN A 53 3.26 8.59 8.08
N ASN A 54 3.75 7.41 7.69
CA ASN A 54 3.64 6.93 6.32
C ASN A 54 3.71 5.39 6.25
N ILE A 55 2.58 4.73 6.44
CA ILE A 55 2.38 3.36 5.94
C ILE A 55 2.20 3.43 4.43
N ASN A 56 3.01 2.68 3.69
CA ASN A 56 3.09 2.83 2.25
C ASN A 56 3.02 1.48 1.54
N ALA A 57 2.04 1.32 0.66
CA ALA A 57 1.93 0.28 -0.32
C ALA A 57 1.95 0.89 -1.74
N LYS A 58 2.52 0.14 -2.67
CA LYS A 58 2.64 0.54 -4.06
C LYS A 58 1.94 -0.46 -4.95
N ASP A 59 1.09 0.05 -5.82
CA ASP A 59 0.57 -0.68 -6.96
C ASP A 59 1.35 -0.28 -8.22
N LYS A 60 1.55 -1.24 -9.13
CA LYS A 60 2.30 -1.05 -10.37
C LYS A 60 1.42 -0.59 -11.53
N ASP A 61 0.10 -0.61 -11.35
CA ASP A 61 -0.87 -0.20 -12.36
C ASP A 61 -0.86 1.31 -12.59
N ALA A 62 -1.39 1.74 -13.73
CA ALA A 62 -1.29 3.12 -14.18
C ALA A 62 -2.50 3.97 -13.77
N GLY A 63 -2.24 5.22 -13.38
CA GLY A 63 -3.29 6.20 -13.12
C GLY A 63 -4.15 5.82 -11.91
N ILE A 64 -5.47 5.75 -12.10
CA ILE A 64 -6.42 5.40 -11.03
C ILE A 64 -6.28 3.95 -10.56
N ASN A 65 -5.87 3.04 -11.44
CA ASN A 65 -5.68 1.63 -11.10
C ASN A 65 -4.52 1.44 -10.11
N GLY A 66 -3.54 2.36 -10.13
CA GLY A 66 -2.41 2.34 -9.21
C GLY A 66 -2.61 3.12 -7.92
N GLN A 67 -3.79 3.71 -7.70
CA GLN A 67 -4.07 4.47 -6.48
C GLN A 67 -4.39 3.51 -5.33
N VAL A 68 -3.72 3.73 -4.20
CA VAL A 68 -3.87 2.89 -3.01
C VAL A 68 -4.64 3.64 -1.94
N GLU A 69 -5.65 2.97 -1.38
CA GLU A 69 -6.36 3.37 -0.18
C GLU A 69 -6.03 2.43 0.97
N TYR A 70 -6.02 2.96 2.20
CA TYR A 70 -5.69 2.18 3.39
C TYR A 70 -6.85 2.13 4.37
N SER A 71 -7.05 0.96 4.99
CA SER A 71 -8.00 0.78 6.08
C SER A 71 -7.45 -0.14 7.16
N ILE A 72 -7.82 0.10 8.41
CA ILE A 72 -7.59 -0.86 9.50
C ILE A 72 -8.79 -1.81 9.51
N ILE A 73 -8.54 -3.11 9.44
CA ILE A 73 -9.59 -4.14 9.44
C ILE A 73 -9.51 -4.97 10.72
N LYS A 74 -10.66 -5.53 11.14
CA LYS A 74 -10.74 -6.41 12.30
C LYS A 74 -10.28 -7.81 11.92
N GLY A 75 -9.45 -8.42 12.76
CA GLY A 75 -9.11 -9.85 12.66
C GLY A 75 -7.81 -10.14 11.90
N SER A 76 -6.68 -9.84 12.53
CA SER A 76 -5.45 -10.59 12.23
C SER A 76 -5.46 -11.90 13.00
N GLU A 77 -4.88 -12.94 12.42
CA GLU A 77 -4.20 -13.98 13.20
C GLU A 77 -3.17 -13.24 14.06
N ILE A 78 -3.49 -13.03 15.35
CA ILE A 78 -2.48 -12.70 16.35
C ILE A 78 -1.45 -13.82 16.20
N PRO A 79 -0.18 -13.54 15.87
CA PRO A 79 0.83 -14.59 15.79
C PRO A 79 0.73 -15.37 17.08
N SER A 80 0.32 -16.64 16.99
CA SER A 80 0.27 -17.51 18.15
C SER A 80 1.67 -17.46 18.74
N ASP A 81 1.78 -17.27 20.05
CA ASP A 81 3.06 -17.32 20.78
C ASP A 81 3.64 -18.76 20.73
N GLU A 82 3.81 -19.32 19.53
CA GLU A 82 4.34 -20.64 19.27
C GLU A 82 5.84 -20.60 19.46
N GLY A 83 6.25 -20.77 20.72
CA GLY A 83 7.61 -21.21 21.02
C GLY A 83 8.27 -20.70 22.28
N MET A 84 7.60 -19.97 23.18
CA MET A 84 8.27 -19.54 24.42
C MET A 84 7.44 -19.82 25.68
N GLY A 85 7.92 -20.79 26.46
CA GLY A 85 7.36 -21.09 27.77
C GLY A 85 7.34 -19.87 28.68
N ARG A 86 6.23 -19.71 29.40
CA ARG A 86 6.12 -18.93 30.64
C ARG A 86 6.32 -17.41 30.54
N GLN A 87 5.56 -16.74 29.66
CA GLN A 87 4.85 -15.49 30.00
C GLN A 87 3.86 -15.21 28.87
N ARG A 88 2.56 -15.13 29.16
CA ARG A 88 1.56 -14.72 28.17
C ARG A 88 1.69 -13.21 28.00
N ILE A 89 2.24 -12.75 26.88
CA ILE A 89 2.14 -11.34 26.54
C ILE A 89 0.67 -11.11 26.21
N HIS A 90 -0.01 -10.23 26.96
CA HIS A 90 -1.38 -9.86 26.62
C HIS A 90 -1.34 -9.08 25.30
N SER A 91 -1.80 -9.75 24.24
CA SER A 91 -1.91 -9.20 22.90
C SER A 91 -3.38 -9.09 22.51
N GLU A 92 -3.74 -7.97 21.92
CA GLU A 92 -5.10 -7.70 21.44
C GLU A 92 -5.05 -7.27 19.97
N ASP A 93 -6.16 -7.45 19.26
CA ASP A 93 -6.34 -6.71 18.02
C ASP A 93 -6.39 -5.21 18.33
N GLY A 94 -5.63 -4.41 17.58
CA GLY A 94 -5.63 -2.96 17.75
C GLY A 94 -6.85 -2.28 17.11
N TYR A 95 -7.86 -3.05 16.72
CA TYR A 95 -9.02 -2.52 16.00
C TYR A 95 -9.80 -1.53 16.88
N GLY A 96 -9.95 -0.31 16.38
CA GLY A 96 -10.61 0.77 17.11
C GLY A 96 -9.77 1.44 18.20
N TYR A 97 -8.64 0.87 18.62
CA TYR A 97 -7.63 1.57 19.42
C TYR A 97 -6.80 2.52 18.58
N PHE A 98 -6.66 2.21 17.29
CA PHE A 98 -5.95 3.01 16.31
C PHE A 98 -6.85 3.32 15.12
N SER A 99 -6.56 4.42 14.45
CA SER A 99 -7.22 4.86 13.23
C SER A 99 -6.18 5.17 12.16
N ILE A 100 -6.58 5.05 10.89
CA ILE A 100 -5.78 5.50 9.75
C ILE A 100 -6.51 6.67 9.09
N ASN A 101 -5.80 7.77 8.85
CA ASN A 101 -6.41 8.95 8.23
C ASN A 101 -6.63 8.70 6.73
N TYR A 102 -7.88 8.82 6.30
CA TYR A 102 -8.36 8.61 4.93
C TYR A 102 -8.03 9.82 4.02
N PRO A 103 -7.75 9.63 2.71
CA PRO A 103 -7.70 8.36 1.98
C PRO A 103 -6.28 7.80 1.72
N HIS A 104 -5.23 8.63 1.76
CA HIS A 104 -3.96 8.27 1.11
C HIS A 104 -2.70 8.44 1.96
N GLN A 105 -2.82 8.94 3.20
CA GLN A 105 -1.62 9.39 3.93
C GLN A 105 -0.95 8.28 4.75
N GLY A 106 -1.54 7.08 4.84
CA GLY A 106 -0.93 5.98 5.58
C GLY A 106 -0.67 6.31 7.05
N GLN A 107 -1.32 7.35 7.58
CA GLN A 107 -1.00 7.92 8.89
C GLN A 107 -1.80 7.19 9.96
N VAL A 108 -1.12 6.47 10.84
CA VAL A 108 -1.78 5.73 11.94
C VAL A 108 -1.74 6.58 13.20
N THR A 109 -2.90 6.74 13.82
CA THR A 109 -3.12 7.57 15.02
C THR A 109 -3.72 6.76 16.16
N VAL A 110 -3.41 7.15 17.40
CA VAL A 110 -4.05 6.61 18.60
C VAL A 110 -5.47 7.15 18.70
N ASN A 111 -6.45 6.29 18.87
CA ASN A 111 -7.87 6.64 18.94
C ASN A 111 -8.50 6.36 20.32
N LYS A 112 -7.83 5.59 21.19
CA LYS A 112 -8.28 5.26 22.55
C LYS A 112 -7.14 5.34 23.55
N THR A 113 -7.50 5.44 24.83
CA THR A 113 -6.55 5.31 25.94
C THR A 113 -5.91 3.92 25.94
N LEU A 114 -4.61 3.89 26.21
CA LEU A 114 -3.81 2.67 26.31
C LEU A 114 -3.54 2.38 27.79
N ASP A 115 -3.30 1.11 28.11
CA ASP A 115 -3.06 0.64 29.48
C ASP A 115 -2.12 -0.56 29.39
N PHE A 116 -0.87 -0.38 29.82
CA PHE A 116 0.19 -1.37 29.65
C PHE A 116 -0.03 -2.59 30.53
N GLU A 117 -0.61 -2.42 31.72
CA GLU A 117 -0.96 -3.52 32.60
C GLU A 117 -2.05 -4.42 32.00
N LYS A 118 -2.94 -3.87 31.16
CA LYS A 118 -3.97 -4.64 30.44
C LYS A 118 -3.46 -5.30 29.17
N THR A 119 -2.82 -4.52 28.29
CA THR A 119 -2.41 -4.95 26.96
C THR A 119 -1.03 -4.40 26.64
N GLN A 120 -0.07 -5.31 26.51
CA GLN A 120 1.33 -4.97 26.27
C GLN A 120 1.65 -4.84 24.79
N ARG A 121 0.83 -5.44 23.91
CA ARG A 121 1.03 -5.43 22.46
C ARG A 121 -0.29 -5.36 21.72
N TYR A 122 -0.36 -4.48 20.73
CA TYR A 122 -1.46 -4.44 19.78
C TYR A 122 -0.98 -4.90 18.40
N PHE A 123 -1.78 -5.73 17.74
CA PHE A 123 -1.56 -6.10 16.34
C PHE A 123 -2.58 -5.39 15.44
N LEU A 124 -2.08 -4.72 14.41
CA LEU A 124 -2.90 -4.06 13.41
C LEU A 124 -2.84 -4.80 12.09
N THR A 125 -4.02 -5.10 11.54
CA THR A 125 -4.16 -5.53 10.15
C THR A 125 -4.53 -4.32 9.32
N ILE A 126 -3.61 -3.91 8.44
CA ILE A 126 -3.83 -2.82 7.49
C ILE A 126 -4.10 -3.45 6.12
N LEU A 127 -5.26 -3.15 5.57
CA LEU A 127 -5.63 -3.49 4.21
C LEU A 127 -5.25 -2.33 3.28
N ALA A 128 -4.61 -2.65 2.17
CA ALA A 128 -4.38 -1.74 1.05
C ALA A 128 -5.22 -2.23 -0.14
N THR A 129 -6.00 -1.34 -0.75
CA THR A 129 -6.87 -1.61 -1.91
C THR A 129 -6.67 -0.60 -3.01
#